data_AF-A0A6G4N8E9-F1
#
_entry.id   AF-A0A6G4N8E9-F1
#
_cell.length_a   1.000
_cell.length_b   1.000
_cell.length_c   1.000
_cell.angle_alpha   90.00
_cell.angle_beta   90.00
_cell.angle_gamma   90.00
#
_symmetry.space_group_name_H-M   'P 1'
#
loop_
_entity.id
_entity.type
_entity.pdbx_description
1 polymer ?
#
loop_
_entity_poly.entity_id
_entity_poly.type
_entity_poly.pdbx_seq_one_letter_code
_entity_poly.pdbx_strand_id
1 'polypeptide(L)'
;KWILGLLGLIPIYLGIKVAIYDDCEGEKRAKKELNEKGLSKLVGTVAIVTIASCGADNIGLFVPYFVTLSVTNLLLTLFVFLILIFFLVFTAQKLANIPGIGEIVEKFSRWIMAIIYIALG
;
A
#
# COMPACT_ATOMS: atom_id res chain seq x y z
N LYS A 1 -17.14 -9.48 17.07
CA LYS A 1 -17.49 -8.05 17.26
C LYS A 1 -16.43 -7.25 18.02
N TRP A 2 -15.77 -7.79 19.06
CA TRP A 2 -14.71 -7.06 19.80
C TRP A 2 -13.34 -6.99 19.11
N ILE A 3 -12.99 -7.97 18.28
CA ILE A 3 -11.68 -8.04 17.59
C ILE A 3 -11.47 -6.93 16.53
N LEU A 4 -12.57 -6.40 15.96
CA LEU A 4 -12.53 -5.33 14.96
C LEU A 4 -12.19 -3.97 15.58
N GLY A 5 -12.65 -3.69 16.81
CA GLY A 5 -12.31 -2.46 17.52
C GLY A 5 -10.87 -2.45 18.07
N LEU A 6 -10.31 -3.63 18.37
CA LEU A 6 -8.90 -3.76 18.76
C LEU A 6 -7.94 -3.62 17.57
N LEU A 7 -8.44 -3.81 16.34
CA LEU A 7 -7.64 -3.73 15.12
C LEU A 7 -7.26 -2.28 14.78
N GLY A 8 -8.06 -1.28 15.19
CA GLY A 8 -7.77 0.16 15.03
C GLY A 8 -6.67 0.68 15.97
N LEU A 9 -6.45 0.00 17.09
CA LEU A 9 -5.34 0.28 18.01
C LEU A 9 -3.95 0.04 17.37
N ILE A 10 -3.87 -0.89 16.41
CA ILE A 10 -2.64 -1.20 15.67
C ILE A 10 -2.22 -0.04 14.75
N PRO A 11 -3.09 0.48 13.83
CA PRO A 11 -2.76 1.66 13.05
C PRO A 11 -2.57 2.90 13.93
N ILE A 12 -3.32 3.12 15.02
CA ILE A 12 -3.02 4.23 15.95
C ILE A 12 -1.59 4.13 16.51
N TYR A 13 -1.20 2.95 16.99
CA TYR A 13 0.15 2.73 17.51
C TYR A 13 1.22 2.92 16.41
N LEU A 14 0.99 2.39 15.21
CA LEU A 14 1.89 2.59 14.07
C LEU A 14 1.98 4.06 13.67
N GLY A 15 0.88 4.80 13.66
CA GLY A 15 0.84 6.23 13.35
C GLY A 15 1.62 7.08 14.36
N ILE A 16 1.44 6.82 15.66
CA ILE A 16 2.21 7.48 16.73
C ILE A 16 3.69 7.09 16.63
N LYS A 17 4.00 5.82 16.37
CA LYS A 17 5.37 5.35 16.21
C LYS A 17 6.05 6.02 15.01
N VAL A 18 5.38 6.15 13.87
CA VAL A 18 5.91 6.83 12.67
C VAL A 18 6.06 8.34 12.88
N ALA A 19 5.22 8.95 13.72
CA ALA A 19 5.33 10.38 14.06
C ALA A 19 6.52 10.68 14.98
N ILE A 20 6.88 9.75 15.88
CA ILE A 20 7.94 9.92 16.90
C ILE A 20 9.28 9.34 16.42
N TYR A 21 9.25 8.16 15.80
CA TYR A 21 10.42 7.47 15.27
C TYR A 21 10.47 7.68 13.76
N ASP A 22 11.51 8.37 13.31
CA ASP A 22 11.79 8.61 11.89
C ASP A 22 11.92 7.26 11.15
N ASP A 23 10.97 6.95 10.27
CA ASP A 23 10.92 5.67 9.52
C ASP A 23 11.96 5.59 8.38
N CYS A 24 13.14 6.13 8.62
CA CYS A 24 14.34 5.85 7.83
C CYS A 24 14.68 4.35 7.79
N GLU A 25 14.10 3.51 8.67
CA GLU A 25 14.37 2.07 8.72
C GLU A 25 13.69 1.28 7.60
N GLY A 26 12.47 1.61 7.21
CA GLY A 26 11.74 0.90 6.13
C GLY A 26 12.43 1.03 4.78
N GLU A 27 12.83 2.24 4.41
CA GLU A 27 13.56 2.50 3.16
C GLU A 27 14.99 1.94 3.20
N LYS A 28 15.69 2.05 4.34
CA LYS A 28 17.00 1.38 4.52
C LYS A 28 16.88 -0.12 4.42
N ARG A 29 15.80 -0.74 4.94
CA ARG A 29 15.52 -2.18 4.77
C ARG A 29 15.26 -2.52 3.32
N ALA A 30 14.44 -1.75 2.62
CA ALA A 30 14.15 -1.98 1.20
C ALA A 30 15.42 -1.85 0.34
N LYS A 31 16.20 -0.77 0.53
CA LYS A 31 17.51 -0.57 -0.13
C LYS A 31 18.52 -1.67 0.22
N LYS A 32 18.58 -2.09 1.48
CA LYS A 32 19.47 -3.17 1.94
C LYS A 32 19.05 -4.53 1.37
N GLU A 33 17.76 -4.87 1.36
CA GLU A 33 17.26 -6.09 0.74
C GLU A 33 17.47 -6.09 -0.78
N LEU A 34 17.34 -4.93 -1.44
CA LEU A 34 17.68 -4.76 -2.86
C LEU A 34 19.15 -5.06 -3.13
N ASN A 35 20.04 -4.54 -2.27
CA ASN A 35 21.49 -4.64 -2.44
C ASN A 35 22.05 -6.02 -2.02
N GLU A 36 21.48 -6.66 -0.99
CA GLU A 36 21.96 -7.95 -0.47
C GLU A 36 21.27 -9.18 -1.12
N LYS A 37 20.01 -9.08 -1.54
CA LYS A 37 19.17 -10.25 -1.87
C LYS A 37 18.51 -10.19 -3.25
N GLY A 38 18.73 -9.10 -4.00
CA GLY A 38 18.29 -8.94 -5.37
C GLY A 38 16.78 -8.69 -5.54
N LEU A 39 16.37 -8.41 -6.78
CA LEU A 39 15.02 -7.96 -7.16
C LEU A 39 13.91 -8.96 -6.74
N SER A 40 14.20 -10.27 -6.80
CA SER A 40 13.23 -11.34 -6.52
C SER A 40 12.67 -11.27 -5.09
N LYS A 41 13.53 -11.00 -4.11
CA LYS A 41 13.09 -10.92 -2.72
C LYS A 41 12.30 -9.64 -2.43
N LEU A 42 12.67 -8.53 -3.05
CA LEU A 42 11.93 -7.28 -2.92
C LEU A 42 10.51 -7.43 -3.48
N VAL A 43 10.36 -8.05 -4.65
CA VAL A 43 9.03 -8.33 -5.24
C VAL A 43 8.20 -9.19 -4.30
N GLY A 44 8.79 -10.25 -3.71
CA GLY A 44 8.12 -11.09 -2.72
C GLY A 44 7.68 -10.31 -1.48
N THR A 45 8.55 -9.48 -0.91
CA THR A 45 8.23 -8.63 0.25
C THR A 45 7.09 -7.65 -0.08
N VAL A 46 7.16 -6.97 -1.22
CA VAL A 46 6.11 -6.03 -1.65
C VAL A 46 4.78 -6.74 -1.87
N ALA A 47 4.79 -7.93 -2.49
CA ALA A 47 3.58 -8.73 -2.68
C ALA A 47 2.94 -9.13 -1.34
N ILE A 48 3.74 -9.60 -0.38
CA ILE A 48 3.27 -9.97 0.96
C ILE A 48 2.67 -8.76 1.68
N VAL A 49 3.35 -7.61 1.67
CA VAL A 49 2.85 -6.38 2.31
C VAL A 49 1.55 -5.91 1.67
N THR A 50 1.43 -6.00 0.34
CA THR A 50 0.23 -5.60 -0.40
C THR A 50 -0.96 -6.49 -0.05
N ILE A 51 -0.75 -7.81 -0.03
CA ILE A 51 -1.80 -8.77 0.35
C ILE A 51 -2.23 -8.55 1.81
N ALA A 52 -1.27 -8.37 2.72
CA ALA A 52 -1.54 -8.17 4.14
C ALA A 52 -2.29 -6.85 4.41
N SER A 53 -1.97 -5.78 3.68
CA SER A 53 -2.52 -4.44 3.94
C SER A 53 -3.84 -4.19 3.23
N CYS A 54 -3.99 -4.62 1.98
CA CYS A 54 -5.15 -4.29 1.14
C CYS A 54 -6.01 -5.50 0.77
N GLY A 55 -5.53 -6.73 1.01
CA GLY A 55 -6.21 -7.95 0.58
C GLY A 55 -7.59 -8.13 1.21
N ALA A 56 -7.71 -7.84 2.51
CA ALA A 56 -8.98 -7.99 3.23
C ALA A 56 -10.07 -7.01 2.72
N ASP A 57 -9.70 -5.75 2.48
CA ASP A 57 -10.61 -4.72 1.96
C ASP A 57 -11.07 -5.06 0.53
N ASN A 58 -10.11 -5.40 -0.35
CA ASN A 58 -10.41 -5.79 -1.73
C ASN A 58 -11.29 -7.05 -1.80
N ILE A 59 -11.06 -8.06 -0.97
CA ILE A 59 -11.90 -9.27 -0.93
C ILE A 59 -13.30 -8.93 -0.42
N GLY A 60 -13.40 -8.19 0.69
CA GLY A 60 -14.68 -7.84 1.30
C GLY A 60 -15.59 -7.02 0.37
N LEU A 61 -15.00 -6.12 -0.42
CA LEU A 61 -15.74 -5.26 -1.34
C LEU A 61 -15.98 -5.94 -2.69
N PHE A 62 -14.97 -6.56 -3.30
CA PHE A 62 -15.06 -7.02 -4.69
C PHE A 62 -15.63 -8.42 -4.86
N VAL A 63 -15.52 -9.33 -3.88
CA VAL A 63 -16.14 -10.66 -3.98
C VAL A 63 -17.66 -10.59 -4.17
N PRO A 64 -18.45 -9.89 -3.32
CA PRO A 64 -19.89 -9.80 -3.54
C PRO A 64 -20.23 -9.05 -4.83
N TYR A 65 -19.41 -8.06 -5.22
CA TYR A 65 -19.59 -7.38 -6.50
C TYR A 65 -19.41 -8.36 -7.67
N PHE A 66 -18.29 -9.07 -7.77
CA PHE A 66 -17.97 -9.98 -8.88
C PHE A 66 -18.96 -11.14 -9.04
N VAL A 67 -19.54 -11.64 -7.95
CA VAL A 67 -20.56 -12.70 -8.00
C VAL A 67 -21.85 -12.23 -8.69
N THR A 68 -22.11 -10.92 -8.73
CA THR A 68 -23.31 -10.36 -9.40
C THR A 68 -23.13 -10.12 -10.90
N LEU A 69 -21.90 -10.21 -11.44
CA LEU A 69 -21.63 -9.95 -12.85
C LEU A 69 -21.71 -11.21 -13.71
N SER A 70 -22.15 -11.03 -14.95
CA SER A 70 -21.98 -12.04 -16.00
C SER A 70 -20.49 -12.16 -16.39
N VAL A 71 -20.11 -13.30 -16.98
CA VAL A 71 -18.71 -13.59 -17.38
C VAL A 71 -18.15 -12.49 -18.30
N THR A 72 -18.95 -11.96 -19.23
CA THR A 72 -18.54 -10.88 -20.14
C THR A 72 -18.22 -9.59 -19.38
N ASN A 73 -19.09 -9.20 -18.43
CA ASN A 73 -18.88 -7.98 -17.65
C ASN A 73 -17.74 -8.13 -16.64
N LEU A 74 -17.53 -9.34 -16.11
CA LEU A 74 -16.36 -9.66 -15.29
C LEU A 74 -15.07 -9.46 -16.08
N LEU A 75 -14.99 -9.97 -17.31
CA LEU A 75 -13.81 -9.82 -18.17
C LEU A 75 -13.52 -8.34 -18.48
N LEU A 76 -14.57 -7.58 -18.81
CA LEU A 76 -14.45 -6.14 -19.06
C LEU A 76 -13.98 -5.39 -17.82
N THR A 77 -14.51 -5.75 -16.64
CA THR A 77 -14.10 -5.13 -15.38
C THR A 77 -12.64 -5.42 -15.06
N LEU A 78 -12.17 -6.66 -15.23
CA LEU A 78 -10.76 -7.02 -15.04
C LEU A 78 -9.85 -6.23 -15.98
N PHE A 79 -10.28 -6.03 -17.23
CA PHE A 79 -9.52 -5.24 -18.20
C PHE A 79 -9.42 -3.78 -17.77
N VAL A 80 -10.51 -3.18 -17.29
CA VAL A 80 -10.51 -1.81 -16.76
C VAL A 80 -9.58 -1.69 -15.56
N PHE A 81 -9.60 -2.64 -14.62
CA PHE A 81 -8.67 -2.66 -13.49
C PHE A 81 -7.22 -2.74 -13.93
N LEU A 82 -6.91 -3.57 -14.93
CA LEU A 82 -5.54 -3.68 -15.43
C LEU A 82 -5.06 -2.34 -16.03
N ILE A 83 -5.90 -1.65 -16.79
CA ILE A 83 -5.58 -0.32 -17.34
C ILE A 83 -5.37 0.71 -16.22
N LEU A 84 -6.26 0.73 -15.22
CA LEU A 84 -6.16 1.66 -14.10
C LEU A 84 -4.90 1.42 -13.26
N ILE A 85 -4.57 0.16 -12.96
CA ILE A 85 -3.33 -0.21 -12.26
C ILE A 85 -2.12 0.22 -13.08
N PHE A 86 -2.11 -0.05 -14.39
CA PHE A 86 -1.02 0.39 -15.26
C PHE A 86 -0.84 1.91 -15.23
N PHE A 87 -1.93 2.67 -15.37
CA PHE A 87 -1.87 4.13 -15.33
C PHE A 87 -1.39 4.65 -13.97
N LEU A 88 -1.86 4.06 -12.88
CA LEU A 88 -1.46 4.43 -11.52
C LEU A 88 0.03 4.16 -11.27
N VAL A 89 0.50 2.95 -11.61
CA VAL A 89 1.91 2.56 -11.45
C VAL A 89 2.81 3.41 -12.35
N PHE A 90 2.41 3.66 -13.59
CA PHE A 90 3.16 4.51 -14.51
C PHE A 90 3.27 5.95 -14.00
N THR A 91 2.17 6.50 -13.49
CA THR A 91 2.14 7.84 -12.91
C THR A 91 3.01 7.92 -11.67
N ALA A 92 2.91 6.94 -10.76
CA ALA A 92 3.76 6.84 -9.58
C ALA A 92 5.25 6.74 -9.94
N GLN A 93 5.59 5.95 -10.96
CA GLN A 93 6.97 5.83 -11.45
C GLN A 93 7.48 7.15 -12.04
N LYS A 94 6.66 7.86 -12.81
CA LYS A 94 7.03 9.18 -13.35
C LYS A 94 7.23 10.19 -12.24
N LEU A 95 6.33 10.22 -11.26
CA LEU A 95 6.42 11.12 -10.12
C LEU A 95 7.68 10.85 -9.28
N ALA A 96 8.01 9.59 -9.03
CA ALA A 96 9.20 9.18 -8.29
C ALA A 96 10.54 9.54 -8.99
N ASN A 97 10.53 9.72 -10.32
CA ASN A 97 11.73 10.09 -11.07
C ASN A 97 12.00 11.61 -11.11
N ILE A 98 11.11 12.44 -10.58
CA ILE A 98 11.33 13.90 -10.58
C ILE A 98 12.27 14.25 -9.42
N PRO A 99 13.41 14.92 -9.69
CA PRO A 99 14.35 15.32 -8.65
C PRO A 99 13.69 16.28 -7.64
N GLY A 100 13.90 16.04 -6.35
CA GLY A 100 13.31 16.81 -5.24
C GLY A 100 11.94 16.32 -4.77
N ILE A 101 11.18 15.57 -5.59
CA ILE A 101 9.92 14.97 -5.14
C ILE A 101 10.16 13.86 -4.12
N GLY A 102 11.24 13.10 -4.22
CA GLY A 102 11.60 12.07 -3.23
C GLY A 102 11.67 12.64 -1.81
N GLU A 103 12.44 13.71 -1.60
CA GLU A 103 12.58 14.34 -0.27
C GLU A 103 11.28 14.99 0.23
N ILE A 104 10.52 15.63 -0.66
CA ILE A 104 9.23 16.24 -0.29
C ILE A 104 8.24 15.14 0.09
N VAL A 105 8.16 14.08 -0.71
CA VAL A 105 7.31 12.92 -0.45
C VAL A 105 7.74 12.22 0.82
N GLU A 106 9.03 12.05 1.09
CA GLU A 106 9.49 11.41 2.33
C GLU A 106 9.05 12.21 3.57
N LYS A 107 9.21 13.54 3.52
CA LYS A 107 8.84 14.43 4.62
C LYS A 107 7.32 14.55 4.82
N PHE A 108 6.55 14.61 3.73
CA PHE A 108 5.09 14.66 3.78
C PHE A 108 4.45 13.30 4.04
N SER A 109 4.97 12.22 3.44
CA SER A 109 4.49 10.84 3.58
C SER A 109 4.47 10.44 5.05
N ARG A 110 5.51 10.76 5.82
CA ARG A 110 5.54 10.48 7.26
C ARG A 110 4.35 11.08 7.99
N TRP A 111 4.05 12.36 7.76
CA TRP A 111 2.93 13.05 8.39
C TRP A 111 1.57 12.58 7.85
N ILE A 112 1.47 12.36 6.54
CA ILE A 112 0.26 11.85 5.89
C ILE A 112 -0.09 10.46 6.42
N MET A 113 0.88 9.55 6.46
CA MET A 113 0.73 8.19 7.00
C MET A 113 0.33 8.22 8.47
N ALA A 114 0.97 9.06 9.29
CA ALA A 114 0.61 9.21 10.69
C ALA A 114 -0.84 9.68 10.85
N ILE A 115 -1.26 10.71 10.10
CA ILE A 115 -2.64 11.23 10.14
C ILE A 115 -3.64 10.17 9.66
N ILE A 116 -3.37 9.50 8.54
CA ILE A 116 -4.27 8.48 7.98
C ILE A 116 -4.41 7.31 8.95
N TYR A 117 -3.31 6.81 9.52
CA TYR A 117 -3.37 5.69 10.45
C TYR A 117 -4.06 6.05 11.78
N ILE A 118 -3.89 7.27 12.27
CA ILE A 118 -4.62 7.75 13.45
C ILE A 118 -6.10 7.96 13.15
N ALA A 119 -6.46 8.40 11.93
CA ALA A 119 -7.86 8.62 11.54
C ALA A 119 -8.61 7.32 11.21
N LEU A 120 -7.91 6.30 10.70
CA LEU A 120 -8.49 4.99 10.37
C LEU A 120 -8.68 4.08 11.59
N GLY A 121 -7.81 4.21 12.60
CA GLY A 121 -7.85 3.42 13.81
C GLY A 121 -8.80 3.97 14.87
#